data_AF-A0A958AS71-F1
#
_entry.id   AF-A0A958AS71-F1
#
_cell.length_a   1.000
_cell.length_b   1.000
_cell.length_c   1.000
_cell.angle_alpha   90.00
_cell.angle_beta   90.00
_cell.angle_gamma   90.00
#
_symmetry.space_group_name_H-M   'P 1'
#
loop_
_entity.id
_entity.type
_entity.pdbx_description
1 polymer ?
#
loop_
_entity_poly.entity_id
_entity_poly.type
_entity_poly.pdbx_seq_one_letter_code
_entity_poly.pdbx_strand_id
1 'polypeptide(L)'
;MANYKFPPLSYETLQPSLSSLQNYAKVIGKVRRALTPRQKHWSHVSLRVAATGLTTTPIPASGGAFELLLDLTTHNLIITTSRGERLTQPLNGQSAATFCEETLQALANLGFQPEIDRSLFADTNTGVYDAAMIENYWQAMVQIDALLKQFKGELREETGDVQFWPHHADLALLWFSGRLVPDVDPADEENADEQMNFGFAPGDPALTSPYFYITAYPKPDGLTDTPLPADASWHTETFTGALLLYETLVDADDPAEKLLTFLRTVQQAGSRLMK
;
A
#
# COMPACT_ATOMS: atom_id res chain seq x y z
N MET A 1 18.54 9.65 -16.44
CA MET A 1 17.61 8.65 -15.85
C MET A 1 17.69 8.79 -14.34
N ALA A 2 16.60 8.55 -13.61
CA ALA A 2 16.63 8.57 -12.15
C ALA A 2 17.59 7.47 -11.65
N ASN A 3 18.44 7.79 -10.67
CA ASN A 3 19.36 6.82 -10.07
C ASN A 3 18.64 6.16 -8.89
N TYR A 4 18.25 4.90 -9.03
CA TYR A 4 17.56 4.14 -7.99
C TYR A 4 18.58 3.45 -7.09
N LYS A 5 18.45 3.63 -5.77
CA LYS A 5 19.28 3.03 -4.75
C LYS A 5 18.43 2.61 -3.57
N PHE A 6 18.18 1.31 -3.46
CA PHE A 6 17.35 0.73 -2.41
C PHE A 6 18.12 0.63 -1.09
N PRO A 7 17.62 1.21 0.02
CA PRO A 7 18.25 1.03 1.33
C PRO A 7 18.05 -0.41 1.82
N PRO A 8 18.97 -0.99 2.60
CA PRO A 8 18.73 -2.29 3.22
C PRO A 8 17.52 -2.21 4.17
N LEU A 9 16.65 -3.22 4.12
CA LEU A 9 15.49 -3.35 5.00
C LEU A 9 15.52 -4.70 5.69
N SER A 10 15.40 -4.70 7.01
CA SER A 10 15.20 -5.91 7.82
C SER A 10 13.82 -5.86 8.46
N TYR A 11 13.01 -6.88 8.21
CA TYR A 11 11.69 -7.01 8.83
C TYR A 11 11.80 -6.99 10.35
N GLU A 12 12.76 -7.73 10.93
CA GLU A 12 12.91 -7.84 12.39
C GLU A 12 13.11 -6.48 13.07
N THR A 13 13.97 -5.62 12.51
CA THR A 13 14.25 -4.29 13.09
C THR A 13 13.16 -3.27 12.75
N LEU A 14 12.50 -3.43 11.60
CA LEU A 14 11.46 -2.51 11.13
C LEU A 14 10.10 -2.79 11.79
N GLN A 15 9.78 -4.05 12.08
CA GLN A 15 8.44 -4.51 12.47
C GLN A 15 7.84 -3.75 13.67
N PRO A 16 8.59 -3.41 14.75
CA PRO A 16 8.01 -2.66 15.86
C PRO A 16 7.53 -1.25 15.44
N SER A 17 8.34 -0.52 14.67
CA SER A 17 8.00 0.82 14.16
C SER A 17 6.92 0.78 13.09
N LEU A 18 7.00 -0.21 12.20
CA LEU A 18 6.00 -0.45 11.16
C LEU A 18 4.63 -0.79 11.75
N SER A 19 4.57 -1.50 12.87
CA SER A 19 3.31 -1.80 13.56
C SER A 19 2.60 -0.53 14.04
N SER A 20 3.34 0.44 14.60
CA SER A 20 2.80 1.75 14.97
C SER A 20 2.33 2.52 13.74
N LEU A 21 3.15 2.59 12.68
CA LEU A 21 2.77 3.24 11.43
C LEU A 21 1.52 2.60 10.81
N GLN A 22 1.43 1.27 10.84
CA GLN A 22 0.27 0.52 10.35
C GLN A 22 -1.00 0.87 11.13
N ASN A 23 -0.91 0.99 12.46
CA ASN A 23 -2.05 1.43 13.28
C ASN A 23 -2.50 2.85 12.91
N TYR A 24 -1.56 3.77 12.68
CA TYR A 24 -1.88 5.13 12.22
C TYR A 24 -2.55 5.11 10.85
N ALA A 25 -2.01 4.33 9.91
CA ALA A 25 -2.57 4.15 8.58
C ALA A 25 -4.00 3.55 8.64
N LYS A 26 -4.25 2.59 9.55
CA LYS A 26 -5.59 2.00 9.75
C LYS A 26 -6.59 3.04 10.23
N VAL A 27 -6.21 3.89 11.20
CA VAL A 27 -7.08 4.99 11.70
C VAL A 27 -7.45 5.94 10.56
N ILE A 28 -6.47 6.50 9.85
CA ILE A 28 -6.76 7.47 8.79
C ILE A 28 -7.48 6.82 7.59
N GLY A 29 -7.21 5.54 7.31
CA GLY A 29 -7.92 4.75 6.31
C GLY A 29 -9.38 4.51 6.67
N LYS A 30 -9.72 4.33 7.95
CA LYS A 30 -11.11 4.26 8.41
C LYS A 30 -11.82 5.61 8.30
N VAL A 31 -11.14 6.71 8.60
CA VAL A 31 -11.69 8.07 8.37
C VAL A 31 -11.98 8.27 6.88
N ARG A 32 -11.02 7.93 6.01
CA ARG A 32 -11.21 7.99 4.55
C ARG A 32 -12.41 7.16 4.11
N ARG A 33 -12.52 5.91 4.56
CA ARG A 33 -13.62 4.99 4.24
C ARG A 33 -14.98 5.52 4.68
N ALA A 34 -15.07 6.17 5.84
CA ALA A 34 -16.33 6.66 6.38
C ALA A 34 -16.95 7.81 5.55
N LEU A 35 -16.11 8.60 4.88
CA LEU A 35 -16.54 9.84 4.22
C LEU A 35 -16.38 9.82 2.69
N THR A 36 -15.49 8.98 2.16
CA THR A 36 -15.28 8.88 0.71
C THR A 36 -16.37 7.99 0.10
N PRO A 37 -16.98 8.39 -1.03
CA PRO A 37 -17.88 7.52 -1.78
C PRO A 37 -17.25 6.15 -2.02
N ARG A 38 -18.05 5.09 -1.90
CA ARG A 38 -17.58 3.73 -2.17
C ARG A 38 -17.01 3.67 -3.59
N GLN A 39 -15.84 3.06 -3.70
CA GLN A 39 -15.17 2.77 -4.97
C GLN A 39 -14.85 1.28 -5.01
N LYS A 40 -14.98 0.70 -6.21
CA LYS A 40 -14.63 -0.69 -6.52
C LYS A 40 -13.23 -1.08 -6.06
N HIS A 41 -13.04 -2.38 -5.84
CA HIS A 41 -11.80 -2.96 -5.31
C HIS A 41 -11.32 -2.26 -4.04
N TRP A 42 -12.25 -1.85 -3.17
CA TRP A 42 -11.99 -1.12 -1.93
C TRP A 42 -11.10 0.14 -2.08
N SER A 43 -11.03 0.75 -3.27
CA SER A 43 -10.06 1.83 -3.57
C SER A 43 -10.20 3.08 -2.69
N HIS A 44 -11.39 3.27 -2.11
CA HIS A 44 -11.74 4.35 -1.19
C HIS A 44 -11.18 4.15 0.25
N VAL A 45 -10.53 3.01 0.54
CA VAL A 45 -9.98 2.68 1.88
C VAL A 45 -8.45 2.83 1.92
N SER A 46 -7.76 2.60 0.81
CA SER A 46 -6.30 2.61 0.75
C SER A 46 -5.72 4.03 0.85
N LEU A 47 -4.41 4.14 1.04
CA LEU A 47 -3.66 5.39 1.03
C LEU A 47 -2.85 5.52 -0.27
N ARG A 48 -2.27 6.70 -0.49
CA ARG A 48 -1.40 6.99 -1.64
C ARG A 48 -0.04 7.46 -1.15
N VAL A 49 1.00 7.12 -1.89
CA VAL A 49 2.35 7.64 -1.69
C VAL A 49 2.36 9.12 -2.14
N ALA A 50 2.65 10.01 -1.21
CA ALA A 50 2.87 11.44 -1.43
C ALA A 50 4.38 11.74 -1.43
N ALA A 51 4.76 13.01 -1.53
CA ALA A 51 6.18 13.39 -1.53
C ALA A 51 6.89 13.10 -0.19
N THR A 52 6.19 13.21 0.93
CA THR A 52 6.76 13.07 2.28
C THR A 52 6.17 11.95 3.11
N GLY A 53 5.19 11.19 2.59
CA GLY A 53 4.62 10.06 3.31
C GLY A 53 3.34 9.52 2.70
N LEU A 54 2.42 9.06 3.55
CA LEU A 54 1.18 8.40 3.13
C LEU A 54 -0.03 9.31 3.28
N THR A 55 -0.76 9.55 2.20
CA THR A 55 -1.93 10.43 2.17
C THR A 55 -3.23 9.71 1.89
N THR A 56 -4.32 10.20 2.48
CA THR A 56 -5.69 9.85 2.09
C THR A 56 -6.13 10.47 0.78
N THR A 57 -5.39 11.43 0.22
CA THR A 57 -5.87 12.41 -0.77
C THR A 57 -7.08 13.20 -0.24
N PRO A 58 -7.65 14.17 -0.97
CA PRO A 58 -8.81 14.91 -0.50
C PRO A 58 -10.01 14.00 -0.21
N ILE A 59 -10.49 14.02 1.04
CA ILE A 59 -11.71 13.38 1.52
C ILE A 59 -12.84 14.41 1.47
N PRO A 60 -13.94 14.15 0.76
CA PRO A 60 -15.12 15.03 0.77
C PRO A 60 -15.84 14.94 2.11
N ALA A 61 -16.34 16.07 2.60
CA ALA A 61 -17.12 16.15 3.83
C ALA A 61 -18.18 17.27 3.75
N SER A 62 -19.12 17.29 4.70
CA SER A 62 -19.97 18.47 4.84
C SER A 62 -19.12 19.69 5.19
N GLY A 63 -19.30 20.81 4.49
CA GLY A 63 -18.53 22.04 4.71
C GLY A 63 -17.13 22.09 4.06
N GLY A 64 -16.79 21.14 3.17
CA GLY A 64 -15.60 21.18 2.31
C GLY A 64 -14.94 19.82 2.11
N ALA A 65 -13.64 19.83 1.87
CA ALA A 65 -12.79 18.64 1.89
C ALA A 65 -11.61 18.82 2.84
N PHE A 66 -11.01 17.72 3.29
CA PHE A 66 -9.74 17.70 4.01
C PHE A 66 -8.89 16.50 3.61
N GLU A 67 -7.60 16.56 3.86
CA GLU A 67 -6.64 15.51 3.58
C GLU A 67 -5.85 15.19 4.86
N LEU A 68 -5.61 13.90 5.09
CA LEU A 68 -4.76 13.40 6.16
C LEU A 68 -3.48 12.84 5.54
N LEU A 69 -2.33 13.37 5.95
CA LEU A 69 -1.00 12.92 5.52
C LEU A 69 -0.21 12.46 6.75
N LEU A 70 0.17 11.19 6.78
CA LEU A 70 1.23 10.71 7.65
C LEU A 70 2.55 11.12 7.01
N ASP A 71 3.09 12.27 7.41
CA ASP A 71 4.37 12.78 6.96
C ASP A 71 5.49 12.02 7.68
N LEU A 72 6.17 11.15 6.93
CA LEU A 72 7.21 10.25 7.41
C LEU A 72 8.61 10.90 7.38
N THR A 73 8.71 12.15 6.90
CA THR A 73 9.96 12.92 6.87
C THR A 73 10.07 13.89 8.04
N THR A 74 8.93 14.42 8.49
CA THR A 74 8.84 15.29 9.68
C THR A 74 8.22 14.58 10.88
N HIS A 75 7.75 13.34 10.68
CA HIS A 75 7.09 12.49 11.67
C HIS A 75 5.86 13.16 12.30
N ASN A 76 4.96 13.63 11.45
CA ASN A 76 3.69 14.22 11.89
C ASN A 76 2.51 13.69 11.10
N LEU A 77 1.35 13.59 11.74
CA LEU A 77 0.07 13.66 11.04
C LEU A 77 -0.18 15.12 10.67
N ILE A 78 -0.43 15.36 9.39
CA ILE A 78 -0.76 16.67 8.83
C ILE A 78 -2.19 16.63 8.32
N ILE A 79 -3.03 17.53 8.81
CA ILE A 79 -4.41 17.70 8.37
C ILE A 79 -4.49 19.01 7.60
N THR A 80 -4.85 18.95 6.32
CA THR A 80 -5.04 20.15 5.49
C THR A 80 -6.48 20.22 5.01
N THR A 81 -7.13 21.38 5.14
CA THR A 81 -8.50 21.58 4.66
C THR A 81 -8.51 22.34 3.33
N SER A 82 -9.55 22.12 2.54
CA SER A 82 -9.87 22.92 1.33
C SER A 82 -10.11 24.41 1.62
N ARG A 83 -10.21 24.81 2.89
CA ARG A 83 -10.31 26.20 3.34
C ARG A 83 -8.94 26.82 3.65
N GLY A 84 -7.85 26.06 3.48
CA GLY A 84 -6.48 26.50 3.73
C GLY A 84 -6.00 26.34 5.17
N GLU A 85 -6.80 25.71 6.05
CA GLU A 85 -6.41 25.44 7.43
C GLU A 85 -5.46 24.24 7.48
N ARG A 86 -4.53 24.27 8.44
CA ARG A 86 -3.55 23.20 8.65
C ARG A 86 -3.36 22.91 10.13
N LEU A 87 -3.48 21.64 10.52
CA LEU A 87 -3.11 21.14 11.84
C LEU A 87 -1.99 20.10 11.72
N THR A 88 -1.22 19.96 12.78
CA THR A 88 -0.07 19.05 12.83
C THR A 88 -0.02 18.40 14.21
N GLN A 89 0.16 17.09 14.25
CA GLN A 89 0.28 16.29 15.46
C GLN A 89 1.46 15.31 15.32
N PRO A 90 2.28 15.11 16.36
CA PRO A 90 3.46 14.26 16.26
C PRO A 90 3.10 12.78 16.11
N LEU A 91 3.91 12.04 15.35
CA LEU A 91 3.94 10.57 15.33
C LEU A 91 5.09 10.12 16.22
N ASN A 92 4.78 9.63 17.42
CA ASN A 92 5.80 9.39 18.46
C ASN A 92 5.64 8.04 19.18
N GLY A 93 4.89 7.10 18.62
CA GLY A 93 4.64 5.80 19.23
C GLY A 93 3.44 5.79 20.18
N GLN A 94 2.55 6.80 20.10
CA GLN A 94 1.27 6.75 20.80
C GLN A 94 0.47 5.50 20.39
N SER A 95 -0.34 4.99 21.32
CA SER A 95 -1.20 3.82 21.10
C SER A 95 -2.21 4.07 19.97
N ALA A 96 -2.78 3.00 19.42
CA ALA A 96 -3.85 3.11 18.42
C ALA A 96 -5.06 3.89 18.96
N ALA A 97 -5.42 3.68 20.23
CA ALA A 97 -6.51 4.39 20.90
C ALA A 97 -6.22 5.89 20.99
N THR A 98 -5.02 6.25 21.48
CA THR A 98 -4.60 7.64 21.62
C THR A 98 -4.57 8.35 20.27
N PHE A 99 -3.95 7.75 19.27
CA PHE A 99 -3.88 8.33 17.92
C PHE A 99 -5.28 8.52 17.29
N CYS A 100 -6.18 7.55 17.48
CA CYS A 100 -7.56 7.63 17.02
C CYS A 100 -8.30 8.82 17.64
N GLU A 101 -8.26 8.95 18.97
CA GLU A 101 -8.92 10.06 19.68
C GLU A 101 -8.32 11.42 19.31
N GLU A 102 -6.99 11.53 19.25
CA GLU A 102 -6.29 12.76 18.86
C GLU A 102 -6.66 13.19 17.43
N THR A 103 -6.75 12.24 16.50
CA THR A 103 -7.13 12.49 15.10
C THR A 103 -8.59 12.97 15.01
N LEU A 104 -9.51 12.27 15.67
CA LEU A 104 -10.94 12.61 15.65
C LEU A 104 -11.20 13.96 16.33
N GLN A 105 -10.49 14.26 17.42
CA GLN A 105 -10.60 15.56 18.10
C GLN A 105 -10.06 16.70 17.22
N ALA A 106 -8.93 16.50 16.52
CA ALA A 106 -8.40 17.49 15.59
C ALA A 106 -9.36 17.76 14.42
N LEU A 107 -9.99 16.71 13.87
CA LEU A 107 -11.03 16.84 12.86
C LEU A 107 -12.26 17.58 13.39
N ALA A 108 -12.71 17.27 14.61
CA ALA A 108 -13.84 17.96 15.22
C ALA A 108 -13.58 19.45 15.42
N ASN A 109 -12.35 19.84 15.79
CA ASN A 109 -11.94 21.24 15.91
C ASN A 109 -11.96 21.97 14.55
N LEU A 110 -11.80 21.24 13.45
CA LEU A 110 -11.92 21.74 12.07
C LEU A 110 -13.36 21.63 11.52
N GLY A 111 -14.33 21.22 12.35
CA GLY A 111 -15.74 21.07 11.96
C GLY A 111 -16.08 19.77 11.24
N PHE A 112 -15.22 18.76 11.26
CA PHE A 112 -15.45 17.46 10.64
C PHE A 112 -15.67 16.36 11.69
N GLN A 113 -16.71 15.55 11.52
CA GLN A 113 -17.07 14.50 12.49
C GLN A 113 -17.28 13.17 11.77
N PRO A 114 -16.21 12.49 11.33
CA PRO A 114 -16.35 11.16 10.72
C PRO A 114 -16.85 10.14 11.74
N GLU A 115 -17.82 9.32 11.34
CA GLU A 115 -18.31 8.20 12.13
C GLU A 115 -17.45 6.96 11.85
N ILE A 116 -16.60 6.58 12.80
CA ILE A 116 -15.80 5.35 12.74
C ILE A 116 -16.01 4.51 13.99
N ASP A 117 -15.94 3.18 13.83
CA ASP A 117 -15.97 2.25 14.96
C ASP A 117 -14.64 2.31 15.73
N ARG A 118 -14.67 3.00 16.87
CA ARG A 118 -13.51 3.20 17.75
C ARG A 118 -13.05 1.92 18.45
N SER A 119 -13.92 0.91 18.56
CA SER A 119 -13.57 -0.36 19.21
C SER A 119 -12.47 -1.11 18.45
N LEU A 120 -12.32 -0.85 17.14
CA LEU A 120 -11.25 -1.36 16.30
C LEU A 120 -9.86 -0.84 16.70
N PHE A 121 -9.80 0.22 17.51
CA PHE A 121 -8.58 0.90 17.95
C PHE A 121 -8.46 0.95 19.48
N ALA A 122 -9.11 0.05 20.20
CA ALA A 122 -9.14 0.07 21.67
C ALA A 122 -7.79 -0.27 22.35
N ASP A 123 -6.75 -0.63 21.58
CA ASP A 123 -5.42 -0.90 22.12
C ASP A 123 -4.78 0.39 22.66
N THR A 124 -4.50 0.38 23.96
CA THR A 124 -3.90 1.49 24.72
C THR A 124 -2.40 1.31 24.95
N ASN A 125 -1.80 0.21 24.49
CA ASN A 125 -0.36 0.00 24.62
C ASN A 125 0.39 0.97 23.71
N THR A 126 1.36 1.69 24.27
CA THR A 126 2.25 2.53 23.46
C THR A 126 3.13 1.65 22.59
N GLY A 127 3.27 2.05 21.32
CA GLY A 127 4.10 1.37 20.35
C GLY A 127 5.54 1.84 20.38
N VAL A 128 6.35 1.24 19.51
CA VAL A 128 7.70 1.72 19.17
C VAL A 128 7.59 2.62 17.94
N TYR A 129 8.32 3.73 17.91
CA TYR A 129 8.40 4.58 16.72
C TYR A 129 9.81 5.14 16.59
N ASP A 130 10.65 4.42 15.84
CA ASP A 130 11.99 4.88 15.47
C ASP A 130 11.91 5.67 14.14
N ALA A 131 12.11 6.97 14.24
CA ALA A 131 12.11 7.91 13.11
C ALA A 131 13.06 7.48 11.98
N ALA A 132 14.29 7.06 12.31
CA ALA A 132 15.28 6.70 11.31
C ALA A 132 14.91 5.40 10.58
N MET A 133 14.30 4.45 11.27
CA MET A 133 13.79 3.22 10.64
C MET A 133 12.63 3.51 9.69
N ILE A 134 11.72 4.40 10.09
CA ILE A 134 10.60 4.85 9.25
C ILE A 134 11.09 5.64 8.04
N GLU A 135 12.09 6.50 8.20
CA GLU A 135 12.71 7.22 7.07
C GLU A 135 13.34 6.25 6.07
N ASN A 136 14.10 5.25 6.53
CA ASN A 136 14.68 4.23 5.65
C ASN A 136 13.61 3.44 4.89
N TYR A 137 12.54 3.02 5.57
CA TYR A 137 11.40 2.37 4.94
C TYR A 137 10.71 3.29 3.91
N TRP A 138 10.56 4.57 4.23
CA TRP A 138 9.98 5.57 3.34
C TRP A 138 10.82 5.78 2.07
N GLN A 139 12.16 5.82 2.19
CA GLN A 139 13.05 5.92 1.02
C GLN A 139 12.91 4.72 0.07
N ALA A 140 12.65 3.52 0.60
CA ALA A 140 12.33 2.36 -0.23
C ALA A 140 10.97 2.53 -0.91
N MET A 141 9.92 2.89 -0.15
CA MET A 141 8.56 3.04 -0.68
C MET A 141 8.45 4.04 -1.83
N VAL A 142 9.10 5.20 -1.75
CA VAL A 142 9.06 6.23 -2.81
C VAL A 142 9.64 5.69 -4.12
N GLN A 143 10.70 4.89 -4.03
CA GLN A 143 11.32 4.27 -5.20
C GLN A 143 10.45 3.17 -5.80
N ILE A 144 9.85 2.33 -4.95
CA ILE A 144 8.93 1.28 -5.38
C ILE A 144 7.71 1.88 -6.07
N ASP A 145 7.10 2.90 -5.47
CA ASP A 145 5.96 3.62 -6.05
C ASP A 145 6.29 4.21 -7.42
N ALA A 146 7.47 4.82 -7.57
CA ALA A 146 7.92 5.35 -8.85
C ALA A 146 8.04 4.25 -9.93
N LEU A 147 8.59 3.08 -9.57
CA LEU A 147 8.73 1.96 -10.51
C LEU A 147 7.39 1.28 -10.83
N LEU A 148 6.49 1.15 -9.84
CA LEU A 148 5.13 0.66 -10.07
C LEU A 148 4.34 1.62 -10.96
N LYS A 149 4.51 2.94 -10.82
CA LYS A 149 3.92 3.94 -11.71
C LYS A 149 4.51 3.90 -13.12
N GLN A 150 5.82 3.68 -13.25
CA GLN A 150 6.44 3.47 -14.56
C GLN A 150 5.85 2.24 -15.23
N PHE A 151 5.82 1.11 -14.53
CA PHE A 151 5.23 -0.13 -15.01
C PHE A 151 3.75 0.05 -15.38
N LYS A 152 2.95 0.69 -14.52
CA LYS A 152 1.56 1.05 -14.81
C LYS A 152 1.42 1.81 -16.14
N GLY A 153 2.33 2.75 -16.42
CA GLY A 153 2.33 3.53 -17.67
C GLY A 153 2.64 2.72 -18.94
N GLU A 154 3.16 1.51 -18.80
CA GLU A 154 3.43 0.58 -19.91
C GLU A 154 2.21 -0.29 -20.26
N LEU A 155 1.22 -0.37 -19.36
CA LEU A 155 0.03 -1.20 -19.51
C LEU A 155 -1.10 -0.44 -20.21
N ARG A 156 -1.78 -1.09 -21.16
CA ARG A 156 -2.87 -0.46 -21.94
C ARG A 156 -4.24 -0.69 -21.32
N GLU A 157 -4.41 -1.79 -20.61
CA GLU A 157 -5.65 -2.18 -19.95
C GLU A 157 -5.89 -1.35 -18.68
N GLU A 158 -7.05 -1.54 -18.07
CA GLU A 158 -7.39 -0.82 -16.85
C GLU A 158 -6.45 -1.23 -15.70
N THR A 159 -6.07 -0.24 -14.90
CA THR A 159 -5.21 -0.41 -13.74
C THR A 159 -5.76 0.41 -12.57
N GLY A 160 -5.55 -0.08 -11.36
CA GLY A 160 -5.78 0.69 -10.15
C GLY A 160 -4.74 1.81 -9.98
N ASP A 161 -4.88 2.61 -8.94
CA ASP A 161 -3.75 3.39 -8.43
C ASP A 161 -2.66 2.47 -7.87
N VAL A 162 -1.48 3.04 -7.61
CA VAL A 162 -0.54 2.42 -6.67
C VAL A 162 -1.05 2.76 -5.27
N GLN A 163 -1.45 1.72 -4.53
CA GLN A 163 -2.22 1.82 -3.29
C GLN A 163 -1.40 1.27 -2.13
N PHE A 164 -1.33 2.03 -1.03
CA PHE A 164 -0.86 1.48 0.24
C PHE A 164 -2.06 0.96 1.03
N TRP A 165 -2.00 -0.30 1.43
CA TRP A 165 -3.09 -0.99 2.11
C TRP A 165 -2.86 -1.01 3.62
N PRO A 166 -3.67 -0.30 4.42
CA PRO A 166 -3.42 -0.19 5.86
C PRO A 166 -3.43 -1.51 6.64
N HIS A 167 -4.08 -2.54 6.13
CA HIS A 167 -4.31 -3.78 6.86
C HIS A 167 -3.09 -4.71 6.86
N HIS A 168 -2.30 -4.73 5.77
CA HIS A 168 -1.05 -5.49 5.66
C HIS A 168 0.21 -4.59 5.57
N ALA A 169 0.03 -3.26 5.51
CA ALA A 169 1.12 -2.31 5.31
C ALA A 169 1.95 -2.58 4.04
N ASP A 170 1.29 -3.04 3.00
CA ASP A 170 1.87 -3.35 1.69
C ASP A 170 1.45 -2.29 0.65
N LEU A 171 2.28 -2.18 -0.39
CA LEU A 171 2.04 -1.31 -1.53
C LEU A 171 1.68 -2.18 -2.73
N ALA A 172 0.61 -1.87 -3.45
CA ALA A 172 0.11 -2.72 -4.51
C ALA A 172 -0.48 -1.96 -5.68
N LEU A 173 -0.40 -2.56 -6.87
CA LEU A 173 -1.03 -2.13 -8.11
C LEU A 173 -1.89 -3.27 -8.64
N LEU A 174 -3.14 -2.97 -8.98
CA LEU A 174 -4.02 -3.90 -9.69
C LEU A 174 -3.98 -3.62 -11.19
N TRP A 175 -3.92 -4.69 -11.99
CA TRP A 175 -4.17 -4.69 -13.43
C TRP A 175 -5.36 -5.58 -13.72
N PHE A 176 -6.26 -5.13 -14.58
CA PHE A 176 -7.48 -5.83 -14.93
C PHE A 176 -7.42 -6.25 -16.39
N SER A 177 -7.80 -7.50 -16.68
CA SER A 177 -7.82 -7.98 -18.05
C SER A 177 -8.99 -7.42 -18.88
N GLY A 178 -10.00 -6.88 -18.19
CA GLY A 178 -11.27 -6.45 -18.77
C GLY A 178 -12.30 -7.58 -18.91
N ARG A 179 -11.99 -8.79 -18.43
CA ARG A 179 -12.94 -9.91 -18.36
C ARG A 179 -13.53 -10.05 -16.97
N LEU A 180 -14.73 -10.62 -16.94
CA LEU A 180 -15.36 -11.04 -15.69
C LEU A 180 -14.94 -12.46 -15.32
N VAL A 181 -14.82 -12.72 -14.03
CA VAL A 181 -14.60 -14.04 -13.46
C VAL A 181 -15.86 -14.90 -13.67
N PRO A 182 -15.76 -16.10 -14.28
CA PRO A 182 -16.90 -17.00 -14.43
C PRO A 182 -17.55 -17.34 -13.09
N ASP A 183 -18.88 -17.48 -13.09
CA ASP A 183 -19.69 -17.86 -11.92
C ASP A 183 -19.66 -16.88 -10.74
N VAL A 184 -19.04 -15.71 -10.89
CA VAL A 184 -19.15 -14.58 -9.96
C VAL A 184 -20.22 -13.61 -10.48
N ASP A 185 -21.02 -13.05 -9.57
CA ASP A 185 -22.01 -12.02 -9.92
C ASP A 185 -21.29 -10.82 -10.57
N PRO A 186 -21.62 -10.43 -11.82
CA PRO A 186 -21.03 -9.26 -12.48
C PRO A 186 -21.21 -7.94 -11.71
N ALA A 187 -22.15 -7.88 -10.77
CA ALA A 187 -22.35 -6.73 -9.89
C ALA A 187 -21.45 -6.75 -8.64
N ASP A 188 -20.68 -7.81 -8.40
CA ASP A 188 -19.68 -7.86 -7.33
C ASP A 188 -18.43 -7.06 -7.74
N GLU A 189 -18.46 -5.75 -7.49
CA GLU A 189 -17.36 -4.81 -7.78
C GLU A 189 -16.02 -5.16 -7.10
N GLU A 190 -15.96 -6.15 -6.21
CA GLU A 190 -14.73 -6.54 -5.51
C GLU A 190 -14.11 -7.80 -6.12
N ASN A 191 -14.93 -8.73 -6.61
CA ASN A 191 -14.48 -10.06 -7.07
C ASN A 191 -14.85 -10.38 -8.51
N ALA A 192 -15.68 -9.58 -9.18
CA ALA A 192 -16.15 -9.90 -10.52
C ALA A 192 -15.09 -9.69 -11.61
N ASP A 193 -14.09 -8.82 -11.38
CA ASP A 193 -13.08 -8.50 -12.38
C ASP A 193 -11.87 -9.45 -12.29
N GLU A 194 -11.50 -10.07 -13.42
CA GLU A 194 -10.27 -10.85 -13.52
C GLU A 194 -9.05 -9.92 -13.52
N GLN A 195 -8.13 -10.20 -12.60
CA GLN A 195 -7.06 -9.27 -12.24
C GLN A 195 -5.74 -9.94 -11.89
N MET A 196 -4.68 -9.15 -11.99
CA MET A 196 -3.37 -9.44 -11.38
C MET A 196 -3.04 -8.37 -10.36
N ASN A 197 -2.47 -8.78 -9.24
CA ASN A 197 -1.97 -7.88 -8.20
C ASN A 197 -0.44 -7.89 -8.20
N PHE A 198 0.16 -6.71 -8.21
CA PHE A 198 1.61 -6.49 -8.19
C PHE A 198 1.96 -5.71 -6.93
N GLY A 199 2.53 -6.37 -5.94
CA GLY A 199 2.72 -5.79 -4.61
C GLY A 199 4.12 -5.89 -4.05
N PHE A 200 4.34 -5.13 -2.99
CA PHE A 200 5.50 -5.14 -2.12
C PHE A 200 5.04 -5.22 -0.67
N ALA A 201 5.52 -6.23 0.04
CA ALA A 201 5.31 -6.39 1.47
C ALA A 201 6.64 -6.19 2.22
N PRO A 202 6.62 -5.50 3.38
CA PRO A 202 7.81 -5.32 4.23
C PRO A 202 8.25 -6.61 4.95
N GLY A 203 7.54 -7.72 4.74
CA GLY A 203 7.68 -8.98 5.46
C GLY A 203 6.48 -9.25 6.36
N ASP A 204 6.31 -10.51 6.74
CA ASP A 204 5.26 -10.99 7.64
C ASP A 204 5.77 -12.21 8.44
N PRO A 205 4.98 -12.77 9.38
CA PRO A 205 5.42 -13.92 10.17
C PRO A 205 5.73 -15.20 9.38
N ALA A 206 5.18 -15.36 8.17
CA ALA A 206 5.46 -16.51 7.30
C ALA A 206 6.69 -16.27 6.41
N LEU A 207 6.89 -15.03 5.94
CA LEU A 207 8.08 -14.62 5.20
C LEU A 207 8.67 -13.35 5.81
N THR A 208 9.67 -13.55 6.68
CA THR A 208 10.31 -12.49 7.49
C THR A 208 11.35 -11.66 6.73
N SER A 209 11.30 -11.65 5.40
CA SER A 209 12.16 -10.82 4.55
C SER A 209 11.26 -9.97 3.65
N PRO A 210 11.52 -8.66 3.47
CA PRO A 210 10.73 -7.85 2.54
C PRO A 210 10.76 -8.44 1.13
N TYR A 211 9.61 -8.42 0.45
CA TYR A 211 9.43 -9.12 -0.82
C TYR A 211 8.44 -8.43 -1.74
N PHE A 212 8.66 -8.59 -3.04
CA PHE A 212 7.65 -8.32 -4.07
C PHE A 212 6.89 -9.59 -4.36
N TYR A 213 5.59 -9.44 -4.61
CA TYR A 213 4.71 -10.55 -4.94
C TYR A 213 3.85 -10.20 -6.15
N ILE A 214 3.54 -11.20 -6.96
CA ILE A 214 2.58 -11.08 -8.06
C ILE A 214 1.60 -12.24 -7.99
N THR A 215 0.32 -11.92 -7.81
CA THR A 215 -0.76 -12.90 -7.77
C THR A 215 -1.78 -12.64 -8.88
N ALA A 216 -2.59 -13.65 -9.17
CA ALA A 216 -3.60 -13.63 -10.21
C ALA A 216 -4.93 -14.14 -9.62
N TYR A 217 -6.03 -13.48 -9.98
CA TYR A 217 -7.37 -13.87 -9.57
C TYR A 217 -8.35 -13.83 -10.77
N PRO A 218 -8.98 -14.96 -11.11
CA PRO A 218 -8.56 -16.32 -10.76
C PRO A 218 -7.12 -16.59 -11.24
N LYS A 219 -6.42 -17.50 -10.56
CA LYS A 219 -5.09 -17.94 -11.00
C LYS A 219 -5.24 -18.76 -12.29
N PRO A 220 -4.71 -18.33 -13.44
CA PRO A 220 -4.82 -19.12 -14.66
C PRO A 220 -3.96 -20.38 -14.58
N ASP A 221 -4.33 -21.40 -15.35
CA ASP A 221 -3.55 -22.62 -15.50
C ASP A 221 -2.23 -22.34 -16.24
N GLY A 222 -1.17 -23.05 -15.85
CA GLY A 222 0.16 -22.88 -16.42
C GLY A 222 0.91 -21.61 -15.97
N LEU A 223 0.33 -20.76 -15.12
CA LEU A 223 1.02 -19.56 -14.64
C LEU A 223 2.35 -19.90 -13.97
N THR A 224 2.33 -20.88 -13.06
CA THR A 224 3.50 -21.35 -12.29
C THR A 224 4.52 -22.12 -13.13
N ASP A 225 4.19 -22.47 -14.38
CA ASP A 225 5.11 -23.11 -15.30
C ASP A 225 5.93 -22.08 -16.10
N THR A 226 5.59 -20.79 -15.96
CA THR A 226 6.29 -19.70 -16.63
C THR A 226 7.68 -19.53 -16.02
N PRO A 227 8.76 -19.53 -16.84
CA PRO A 227 10.10 -19.19 -16.38
C PRO A 227 10.15 -17.77 -15.80
N LEU A 228 10.75 -17.63 -14.62
CA LEU A 228 10.94 -16.34 -13.96
C LEU A 228 12.34 -15.78 -14.23
N PRO A 229 12.54 -14.45 -14.14
CA PRO A 229 13.86 -13.84 -14.14
C PRO A 229 14.74 -14.36 -12.98
N ALA A 230 16.04 -14.07 -13.04
CA ALA A 230 16.97 -14.43 -11.98
C ALA A 230 16.51 -13.90 -10.61
N ASP A 231 16.77 -14.68 -9.56
CA ASP A 231 16.43 -14.43 -8.15
C ASP A 231 14.91 -14.38 -7.82
N ALA A 232 14.04 -14.56 -8.80
CA ALA A 232 12.61 -14.72 -8.60
C ALA A 232 12.22 -16.21 -8.49
N SER A 233 11.16 -16.49 -7.74
CA SER A 233 10.65 -17.85 -7.51
C SER A 233 9.12 -17.89 -7.49
N TRP A 234 8.55 -19.08 -7.70
CA TRP A 234 7.13 -19.32 -7.45
C TRP A 234 6.93 -19.74 -6.00
N HIS A 235 5.99 -19.08 -5.32
CA HIS A 235 5.55 -19.42 -3.98
C HIS A 235 4.19 -20.12 -4.05
N THR A 236 3.98 -21.17 -3.24
CA THR A 236 2.77 -22.01 -3.26
C THR A 236 2.25 -22.40 -1.88
N GLU A 237 2.80 -21.85 -0.79
CA GLU A 237 2.41 -22.24 0.57
C GLU A 237 1.27 -21.38 1.10
N THR A 238 1.57 -20.20 1.65
CA THR A 238 0.57 -19.26 2.19
C THR A 238 -0.22 -18.51 1.10
N PHE A 239 0.37 -18.34 -0.09
CA PHE A 239 -0.29 -17.81 -1.28
C PHE A 239 0.33 -18.44 -2.52
N THR A 240 -0.38 -18.41 -3.65
CA THR A 240 0.20 -18.81 -4.95
C THR A 240 0.53 -17.58 -5.78
N GLY A 241 1.81 -17.36 -6.07
CA GLY A 241 2.26 -16.19 -6.82
C GLY A 241 3.77 -16.17 -7.09
N ALA A 242 4.20 -15.27 -7.96
CA ALA A 242 5.61 -15.03 -8.21
C ALA A 242 6.17 -14.14 -7.10
N LEU A 243 7.42 -14.38 -6.72
CA LEU A 243 8.07 -13.73 -5.59
C LEU A 243 9.47 -13.25 -6.00
N LEU A 244 9.85 -12.04 -5.60
CA LEU A 244 11.21 -11.51 -5.70
C LEU A 244 11.61 -10.89 -4.36
N LEU A 245 12.71 -11.36 -3.77
CA LEU A 245 13.16 -10.83 -2.48
C LEU A 245 13.74 -9.41 -2.66
N TYR A 246 13.37 -8.50 -1.77
CA TYR A 246 13.79 -7.10 -1.82
C TYR A 246 15.31 -6.94 -1.74
N GLU A 247 15.99 -7.77 -0.94
CA GLU A 247 17.45 -7.74 -0.78
C GLU A 247 18.19 -7.86 -2.12
N THR A 248 17.61 -8.56 -3.08
CA THR A 248 18.20 -8.76 -4.41
C THR A 248 18.27 -7.47 -5.24
N LEU A 249 17.52 -6.43 -4.86
CA LEU A 249 17.60 -5.08 -5.41
C LEU A 249 18.67 -4.23 -4.72
N VAL A 250 18.98 -4.49 -3.45
CA VAL A 250 19.99 -3.73 -2.70
C VAL A 250 21.38 -3.94 -3.31
N ASP A 251 21.65 -5.16 -3.78
CA ASP A 251 22.93 -5.57 -4.35
C ASP A 251 23.01 -5.49 -5.89
N ALA A 252 21.94 -5.04 -6.55
CA ALA A 252 21.88 -5.01 -8.01
C ALA A 252 22.59 -3.77 -8.61
N ASP A 253 23.28 -3.97 -9.73
CA ASP A 253 23.86 -2.87 -10.52
C ASP A 253 22.78 -1.95 -11.12
N ASP A 254 21.66 -2.53 -11.55
CA ASP A 254 20.47 -1.81 -12.02
C ASP A 254 19.20 -2.37 -11.35
N PRO A 255 18.87 -1.89 -10.13
CA PRO A 255 17.72 -2.40 -9.40
C PRO A 255 16.39 -2.03 -10.06
N ALA A 256 16.34 -0.90 -10.78
CA ALA A 256 15.13 -0.49 -11.48
C ALA A 256 14.78 -1.48 -12.58
N GLU A 257 15.73 -1.79 -13.46
CA GLU A 257 15.50 -2.73 -14.55
C GLU A 257 15.28 -4.16 -14.03
N LYS A 258 15.92 -4.55 -12.92
CA LYS A 258 15.66 -5.84 -12.27
C LYS A 258 14.19 -5.99 -11.83
N LEU A 259 13.66 -5.00 -11.11
CA LEU A 259 12.26 -5.03 -10.67
C LEU A 259 11.30 -4.96 -11.86
N LEU A 260 11.54 -4.07 -12.82
CA LEU A 260 10.69 -3.92 -14.00
C LEU A 260 10.68 -5.19 -14.86
N THR A 261 11.83 -5.87 -15.01
CA THR A 261 11.92 -7.16 -15.71
C THR A 261 11.05 -8.22 -15.02
N PHE A 262 11.08 -8.28 -13.70
CA PHE A 262 10.20 -9.16 -12.92
C PHE A 262 8.71 -8.86 -13.16
N LEU A 263 8.30 -7.60 -13.00
CA LEU A 263 6.91 -7.17 -13.21
C LEU A 263 6.41 -7.47 -14.63
N ARG A 264 7.19 -7.06 -15.65
CA ARG A 264 6.87 -7.28 -17.07
C ARG A 264 6.76 -8.75 -17.42
N THR A 265 7.71 -9.58 -16.98
CA THR A 265 7.75 -11.01 -17.32
C THR A 265 6.50 -11.72 -16.82
N VAL A 266 6.14 -11.50 -15.56
CA VAL A 266 4.99 -12.18 -14.96
C VAL A 266 3.67 -11.63 -15.50
N GLN A 267 3.56 -10.31 -15.72
CA GLN A 267 2.36 -9.72 -16.32
C GLN A 267 2.11 -10.23 -17.74
N GLN A 268 3.14 -10.30 -18.59
CA GLN A 268 3.01 -10.81 -19.96
C GLN A 268 2.64 -12.30 -19.99
N ALA A 269 3.08 -13.07 -19.00
CA ALA A 269 2.67 -14.46 -18.86
C ALA A 269 1.20 -14.56 -18.42
N GLY A 270 0.82 -13.86 -17.35
CA GLY A 270 -0.56 -13.83 -16.85
C GLY A 270 -1.55 -13.34 -17.91
N SER A 271 -1.28 -12.21 -18.56
CA SER A 271 -2.11 -11.65 -19.64
C SER A 271 -2.33 -12.63 -20.81
N ARG A 272 -1.33 -13.44 -21.17
CA ARG A 272 -1.47 -14.46 -22.24
C ARG A 272 -2.30 -15.68 -21.82
N LEU A 273 -2.33 -16.00 -20.53
CA LEU A 273 -2.97 -17.19 -19.96
C LEU A 273 -4.40 -16.92 -19.48
N MET A 274 -4.65 -15.72 -18.97
CA MET A 274 -5.99 -15.20 -18.72
C MET A 274 -6.62 -14.92 -20.09
N LYS A 275 -7.55 -15.76 -20.54
CA LYS A 275 -8.22 -15.66 -21.85
C LYS A 275 -9.69 -15.98 -21.77
#